data_AF-A0A6A8G2W2-F1
#
_entry.id   AF-A0A6A8G2W2-F1
#
_cell.length_a   1.000
_cell.length_b   1.000
_cell.length_c   1.000
_cell.angle_alpha   90.00
_cell.angle_beta   90.00
_cell.angle_gamma   90.00
#
_symmetry.space_group_name_H-M   'P 1'
#
loop_
_entity.id
_entity.type
_entity.pdbx_description
1 polymer ?
#
loop_
_entity_poly.entity_id
_entity_poly.type
_entity_poly.pdbx_seq_one_letter_code
_entity_poly.pdbx_strand_id
1 'polypeptide(L)' 'LQVFSAYKTTTKDNYIRTDFENDQDYQQFLDETKRKSVINSDVNVTVKDKIMTLSTCEDAYSETTKRIVVVAKIIKVS' A
#
# COMPACT_ATOMS: atom_id res chain seq x y z
N LEU A 1 4.35 13.14 -1.96
CA LEU A 1 3.57 11.88 -1.96
C LEU A 1 2.13 12.21 -2.29
N GLN A 2 1.46 11.37 -3.08
CA GLN A 2 0.02 11.49 -3.36
C GLN A 2 -0.69 10.23 -2.86
N VAL A 3 -1.51 10.36 -1.81
CA VAL A 3 -2.19 9.22 -1.17
C VAL A 3 -3.31 8.70 -2.07
N PHE A 4 -3.36 7.38 -2.28
CA PHE A 4 -4.41 6.75 -3.09
C PHE A 4 -5.12 5.58 -2.40
N SER A 5 -4.60 5.08 -1.29
CA SER A 5 -5.26 4.03 -0.51
C SER A 5 -4.94 4.18 0.98
N ALA A 6 -5.94 3.92 1.82
CA ALA A 6 -5.78 3.79 3.27
C ALA A 6 -6.71 2.69 3.77
N TYR A 7 -6.22 1.76 4.60
CA TYR A 7 -7.02 0.64 5.08
C TYR A 7 -6.51 0.06 6.40
N LYS A 8 -7.38 -0.68 7.07
CA LYS A 8 -7.03 -1.52 8.22
C LYS A 8 -6.78 -2.94 7.74
N THR A 9 -5.72 -3.56 8.21
CA THR A 9 -5.40 -4.96 7.92
C THR A 9 -4.88 -5.67 9.16
N THR A 10 -4.45 -6.92 9.01
CA THR A 10 -3.80 -7.70 10.06
C THR A 10 -2.33 -7.99 9.73
N THR A 11 -1.56 -8.48 10.70
CA THR A 11 -0.17 -8.92 10.51
C THR A 11 0.00 -10.08 9.53
N LYS A 12 -1.09 -10.76 9.14
CA LYS A 12 -1.08 -11.89 8.20
C LYS A 12 -1.12 -11.47 6.73
N ASP A 13 -1.31 -10.18 6.45
CA ASP A 13 -1.55 -9.67 5.10
C ASP A 13 -0.23 -9.28 4.43
N ASN A 14 0.02 -9.76 3.22
CA ASN A 14 1.31 -9.61 2.52
C ASN A 14 1.42 -8.28 1.75
N TYR A 15 1.15 -7.15 2.42
CA TYR A 15 1.29 -5.80 1.83
C TYR A 15 2.74 -5.29 1.83
N ILE A 16 3.71 -6.12 2.27
CA ILE A 16 5.13 -5.77 2.47
C ILE A 16 5.98 -6.15 1.24
N ARG A 17 5.36 -6.64 0.16
CA ARG A 17 6.07 -6.96 -1.09
C ARG A 17 6.79 -5.71 -1.62
N THR A 18 8.11 -5.79 -1.77
CA THR A 18 8.96 -4.68 -2.24
C THR A 18 9.23 -4.72 -3.73
N ASP A 19 9.15 -5.92 -4.34
CA ASP A 19 9.48 -6.17 -5.74
C ASP A 19 8.47 -7.15 -6.35
N PHE A 20 8.29 -7.04 -7.66
CA PHE A 20 7.32 -7.79 -8.45
C PHE A 20 8.04 -8.42 -9.64
N GLU A 21 7.61 -9.62 -10.04
CA GLU A 21 8.28 -10.35 -11.12
C GLU A 21 8.07 -9.69 -12.49
N ASN A 22 6.93 -9.02 -12.66
CA ASN A 22 6.52 -8.37 -13.90
C ASN A 22 5.40 -7.34 -13.66
N ASP A 23 5.08 -6.57 -14.71
CA ASP A 23 4.03 -5.55 -14.67
C ASP A 23 2.65 -6.12 -14.32
N GLN A 24 2.32 -7.35 -14.72
CA GLN A 24 1.01 -7.94 -14.42
C GLN A 24 0.84 -8.20 -12.91
N ASP A 25 1.88 -8.73 -12.27
CA ASP A 25 1.91 -8.96 -10.83
C ASP A 25 1.87 -7.64 -10.04
N TYR A 26 2.59 -6.61 -10.50
CA TYR A 26 2.50 -5.28 -9.89
C TYR A 26 1.13 -4.64 -10.09
N GLN A 27 0.53 -4.77 -11.28
CA GLN A 27 -0.82 -4.27 -11.55
C GLN A 27 -1.85 -4.91 -10.62
N GLN A 28 -1.75 -6.23 -10.41
CA GLN A 28 -2.63 -6.95 -9.50
C GLN A 28 -2.49 -6.44 -8.05
N PHE A 29 -1.27 -6.14 -7.61
CA PHE A 29 -1.03 -5.51 -6.31
C PHE A 29 -1.64 -4.10 -6.20
N LEU A 30 -1.55 -3.28 -7.25
CA LEU A 30 -2.16 -1.94 -7.29
C LEU A 30 -3.69 -2.02 -7.20
N ASP A 31 -4.30 -2.96 -7.92
CA ASP A 31 -5.75 -3.15 -7.93
C ASP A 31 -6.26 -3.67 -6.59
N GLU A 32 -5.55 -4.61 -5.97
CA GLU A 32 -5.85 -5.06 -4.61
C GLU A 32 -5.71 -3.94 -3.58
N THR A 33 -4.67 -3.11 -3.71
CA THR A 33 -4.44 -1.96 -2.83
C THR A 33 -5.58 -0.95 -2.91
N LYS A 34 -6.09 -0.67 -4.12
CA LYS A 34 -7.27 0.18 -4.32
C LYS A 34 -8.53 -0.47 -3.74
N ARG A 35 -8.73 -1.78 -3.99
CA ARG A 35 -9.89 -2.54 -3.48
C ARG A 35 -9.96 -2.57 -1.96
N LYS A 36 -8.82 -2.60 -1.26
CA LYS A 36 -8.77 -2.57 0.21
C LYS A 36 -9.08 -1.19 0.81
N SER A 37 -8.95 -0.12 0.02
CA SER A 37 -9.06 1.25 0.50
C SER A 37 -10.43 1.54 1.11
N VAL A 38 -10.45 2.24 2.26
CA VAL A 38 -11.67 2.81 2.85
C VAL A 38 -11.89 4.28 2.46
N ILE A 39 -11.01 4.84 1.64
CA ILE A 39 -11.10 6.20 1.09
C ILE A 39 -11.21 6.15 -0.43
N ASN A 40 -11.95 7.10 -1.00
CA ASN A 40 -11.95 7.35 -2.45
C ASN A 40 -10.80 8.30 -2.80
N SER A 41 -10.07 8.01 -3.88
CA SER A 41 -8.97 8.86 -4.36
C SER A 41 -9.01 8.95 -5.88
N ASP A 42 -8.80 10.16 -6.40
CA ASP A 42 -8.72 10.44 -7.84
C ASP A 42 -7.28 10.28 -8.38
N VAL A 43 -6.34 9.83 -7.55
CA VAL A 43 -4.94 9.66 -7.94
C VAL A 43 -4.80 8.46 -8.88
N ASN A 44 -4.41 8.73 -10.13
CA ASN A 44 -4.09 7.68 -11.08
C ASN A 44 -2.69 7.09 -10.81
N VAL A 45 -2.65 5.78 -10.62
CA VAL A 45 -1.45 4.98 -10.36
C VAL A 45 -1.39 3.83 -11.37
N THR A 46 -0.23 3.65 -11.99
CA THR A 46 0.07 2.64 -13.00
C THR A 46 1.34 1.87 -12.66
N VAL A 47 1.62 0.77 -13.37
CA VAL A 47 2.84 -0.04 -13.20
C VAL A 47 4.15 0.73 -13.43
N LYS A 48 4.10 1.89 -14.08
CA LYS A 48 5.27 2.78 -14.29
C LYS A 48 5.58 3.65 -13.08
N ASP A 49 4.66 3.75 -12.13
CA ASP A 49 4.80 4.58 -10.95
C ASP A 49 5.48 3.81 -9.81
N LYS A 50 6.30 4.51 -9.03
CA LYS A 50 6.76 4.00 -7.74
C LYS A 50 5.77 4.37 -6.65
N ILE A 51 5.52 3.44 -5.73
CA ILE A 51 4.66 3.66 -4.58
C ILE A 51 5.46 3.61 -3.28
N MET A 52 4.86 4.16 -2.22
CA MET A 52 5.36 4.11 -0.86
C MET A 52 4.24 3.60 0.05
N THR A 53 4.53 2.58 0.83
CA THR A 53 3.64 2.02 1.84
C THR A 53 4.09 2.48 3.23
N LEU A 54 3.20 3.13 3.96
CA LEU A 54 3.38 3.50 5.36
C LEU A 54 2.49 2.59 6.20
N SER A 55 3.09 1.83 7.11
CA SER A 55 2.37 0.92 8.01
C SER A 55 2.58 1.36 9.45
N THR A 56 1.53 1.31 10.27
CA THR A 56 1.71 1.37 11.72
C THR A 56 2.57 0.20 12.17
N CYS A 57 3.36 0.44 13.21
CA CYS A 57 4.18 -0.56 13.88
C CYS A 57 3.70 -0.66 15.32
N GLU A 58 3.74 -1.86 15.86
CA GLU A 58 3.42 -2.16 17.25
C GLU A 58 4.71 -2.61 17.94
N ASP A 59 4.74 -2.50 19.27
CA ASP A 59 5.86 -3.01 20.06
C ASP A 59 6.02 -4.52 19.89
N ALA A 60 7.24 -5.01 20.09
CA ALA A 60 7.53 -6.44 20.05
C ALA A 60 6.65 -7.21 21.04
N TYR A 61 6.13 -8.37 20.61
CA TYR A 61 5.25 -9.25 21.40
C TYR A 61 3.87 -8.65 21.76
N SER A 62 3.46 -7.55 21.12
CA SER A 62 2.09 -7.03 21.23
C SER A 62 1.06 -8.07 20.78
N GLU A 63 -0.02 -8.24 21.54
CA GLU A 63 -1.16 -9.08 21.16
C GLU A 63 -2.00 -8.45 20.04
N THR A 64 -1.76 -7.18 19.72
CA THR A 64 -2.48 -6.49 18.67
C THR A 64 -2.03 -7.01 17.30
N THR A 65 -3.01 -7.47 16.52
CA THR A 65 -2.76 -7.95 15.15
C THR A 65 -3.14 -6.91 14.10
N LYS A 66 -3.79 -5.81 14.48
CA LYS A 66 -4.33 -4.81 13.57
C LYS A 66 -3.24 -3.83 13.15
N ARG A 67 -3.23 -3.47 11.88
CA ARG A 67 -2.35 -2.42 11.35
C ARG A 67 -3.16 -1.45 10.50
N ILE A 68 -2.76 -0.19 10.52
CA ILE A 68 -3.24 0.82 9.58
C ILE A 68 -2.17 0.98 8.52
N VAL A 69 -2.58 0.86 7.26
CA VAL A 69 -1.71 0.98 6.10
C VAL A 69 -2.19 2.15 5.25
N VAL A 70 -1.27 3.02 4.85
CA VAL A 70 -1.48 4.10 3.90
C VAL A 70 -0.53 3.89 2.73
N VAL A 71 -1.06 3.93 1.51
CA VAL A 71 -0.27 3.75 0.29
C VAL A 71 -0.37 5.01 -0.57
N ALA A 72 0.78 5.48 -1.03
CA ALA A 72 0.90 6.71 -1.80
C ALA A 72 1.79 6.53 -3.04
N LYS A 73 1.46 7.26 -4.12
CA LYS A 73 2.31 7.43 -5.28
C LYS A 73 3.46 8.38 -4.95
N ILE A 74 4.68 8.01 -5.33
CA ILE A 74 5.86 8.85 -5.20
C ILE A 74 5.89 9.82 -6.38
N ILE A 75 5.93 11.12 -6.07
CA ILE A 75 6.09 12.19 -7.05
C ILE A 75 7.44 12.86 -6.77
N LYS A 76 8.30 12.93 -7.78
CA LYS A 76 9.57 13.66 -7.69
C LYS A 76 9.27 15.16 -7.77
N VAL A 77 9.76 15.93 -6.81
CA VAL A 77 9.55 17.38 -6.71
C VAL A 77 10.90 18.09 -6.63
N SER A 78 11.83 17.74 -7.51
CA SER A 78 13.13 18.40 -7.77
C SER A 78 14.02 17.46 -8.59
#